data_AF-A0A933U641-F1
#
_entry.id   AF-A0A933U641-F1
#
_cell.length_a   1.000
_cell.length_b   1.000
_cell.length_c   1.000
_cell.angle_alpha   90.00
_cell.angle_beta   90.00
_cell.angle_gamma   90.00
#
_symmetry.space_group_name_H-M   'P 1'
#
loop_
_entity.id
_entity.type
_entity.pdbx_description
1 polymer ?
#
loop_
_entity_poly.entity_id
_entity_poly.type
_entity_poly.pdbx_seq_one_letter_code
_entity_poly.pdbx_strand_id
1 'polypeptide(L)' 'MHRTVRLNQLGLGMVLENDVRTSTGMLVVPRGQEVTSSVLERLANFGRSFGIEEPLQVSIEAAPIEQRAA' A
#
# COMPACT_ATOMS: atom_id res chain seq x y z
N MET A 1 6.55 5.19 12.87
CA MET A 1 7.61 5.83 12.06
C MET A 1 7.12 5.90 10.62
N HIS A 2 7.22 7.05 9.95
CA HIS A 2 6.81 7.19 8.54
C HIS A 2 7.99 6.97 7.58
N ARG A 3 7.72 6.40 6.41
CA ARG A 3 8.69 6.22 5.32
C ARG A 3 8.03 6.41 3.96
N THR A 4 8.81 6.82 2.96
CA THR A 4 8.41 6.83 1.55
C THR A 4 8.99 5.63 0.83
N VAL A 5 8.16 4.87 0.12
CA VAL A 5 8.59 3.66 -0.60
C VAL A 5 7.99 3.56 -1.99
N ARG A 6 8.65 2.80 -2.86
CA ARG A 6 8.06 2.40 -4.14
C ARG A 6 7.04 1.28 -3.94
N LEU A 7 6.18 1.09 -4.92
CA LEU A 7 5.16 0.02 -4.94
C LEU A 7 5.82 -1.36 -4.78
N ASN A 8 6.98 -1.59 -5.38
CA ASN A 8 7.73 -2.84 -5.26
C ASN A 8 8.42 -3.04 -3.89
N GLN A 9 8.41 -2.02 -3.03
CA GLN A 9 8.94 -2.04 -1.65
C GLN A 9 7.81 -2.05 -0.62
N LEU A 10 6.56 -2.02 -1.07
CA LEU A 10 5.39 -2.10 -0.21
C LEU A 10 5.29 -3.51 0.39
N GLY A 11 5.14 -3.59 1.71
CA GLY A 11 5.05 -4.84 2.44
C GLY A 11 3.75 -4.91 3.23
N LEU A 12 3.36 -6.14 3.59
CA LEU A 12 2.18 -6.39 4.41
C LEU A 12 2.30 -5.72 5.78
N GLY A 13 1.18 -5.26 6.34
CA GLY A 13 1.10 -4.61 7.65
C GLY A 13 1.56 -3.15 7.66
N MET A 14 2.03 -2.60 6.54
CA MET A 14 2.24 -1.15 6.42
C MET A 14 0.90 -0.44 6.31
N VAL A 15 0.79 0.80 6.78
CA VAL A 15 -0.42 1.61 6.61
C VAL A 15 -0.13 2.75 5.65
N LEU A 16 -0.99 2.94 4.65
CA LEU A 16 -0.86 4.01 3.66
C LEU A 16 -1.26 5.34 4.28
N GLU A 17 -0.35 6.31 4.32
CA GLU A 17 -0.58 7.61 4.97
C GLU A 17 -1.32 8.59 4.06
N ASN A 18 -1.34 8.34 2.74
CA ASN A 18 -2.03 9.15 1.74
C ASN A 18 -2.88 8.27 0.82
N ASP A 19 -3.83 8.94 0.14
CA ASP A 19 -4.59 8.33 -0.95
C ASP A 19 -3.63 7.85 -2.04
N VAL A 20 -3.77 6.59 -2.43
CA VAL A 20 -3.04 6.03 -3.57
C VAL A 20 -3.89 6.19 -4.81
N ARG A 21 -3.35 6.89 -5.79
CA ARG A 21 -4.01 7.20 -7.05
C ARG A 21 -3.24 6.62 -8.22
N THR A 22 -3.93 6.36 -9.32
CA THR A 22 -3.29 6.11 -10.61
C THR A 22 -2.64 7.39 -11.13
N SER A 23 -1.75 7.27 -12.13
CA SER A 23 -1.17 8.43 -12.82
C SER A 23 -2.20 9.33 -13.52
N THR A 24 -3.45 8.86 -13.64
CA THR A 24 -4.60 9.62 -14.18
C THR A 24 -5.46 10.25 -13.09
N GLY A 25 -5.09 10.14 -11.81
CA GLY A 25 -5.76 10.75 -10.66
C GLY A 25 -6.90 9.92 -10.05
N MET A 26 -7.17 8.72 -10.56
CA MET A 26 -8.21 7.84 -10.04
C MET A 26 -7.78 7.23 -8.71
N LEU A 27 -8.65 7.30 -7.70
CA LEU A 27 -8.40 6.70 -6.39
C LEU A 27 -8.42 5.18 -6.47
N VAL A 28 -7.33 4.54 -6.03
CA VAL A 28 -7.19 3.07 -5.98
C VAL A 28 -7.40 2.56 -4.57
N VAL A 29 -6.78 3.23 -3.60
CA VAL A 29 -6.82 2.92 -2.17
C VAL A 29 -6.86 4.22 -1.38
N PRO A 30 -7.83 4.42 -0.47
CA PRO A 30 -7.86 5.58 0.42
C PRO A 30 -6.74 5.54 1.46
N ARG A 31 -6.35 6.73 1.97
CA ARG A 31 -5.44 6.84 3.12
C ARG A 31 -5.97 6.07 4.35
N GLY A 32 -5.06 5.67 5.22
CA GLY A 32 -5.31 4.93 6.46
C GLY A 32 -5.54 3.43 6.25
N GLN A 33 -5.45 2.94 5.02
CA GLN A 33 -5.64 1.52 4.73
C GLN A 33 -4.35 0.74 5.00
N GLU A 34 -4.48 -0.37 5.74
CA GLU A 34 -3.42 -1.36 5.90
C GLU A 34 -3.17 -2.11 4.59
N VAL A 35 -1.91 -2.31 4.26
CA VAL A 35 -1.46 -3.13 3.14
C VAL A 35 -1.67 -4.59 3.49
N THR A 36 -2.81 -5.12 3.06
CA THR A 36 -3.11 -6.56 3.05
C THR A 36 -2.70 -7.17 1.70
N SER A 37 -2.76 -8.49 1.58
CA SER A 37 -2.52 -9.20 0.31
C SER A 37 -3.44 -8.70 -0.81
N SER A 38 -4.73 -8.48 -0.52
CA SER A 38 -5.70 -7.95 -1.48
C SER A 38 -5.42 -6.50 -1.90
N VAL A 39 -4.91 -5.67 -0.97
CA VAL A 39 -4.48 -4.30 -1.29
C VAL A 39 -3.26 -4.33 -2.19
N LEU A 40 -2.29 -5.18 -1.89
CA LEU A 40 -1.06 -5.32 -2.68
C LEU A 40 -1.37 -5.82 -4.09
N GLU A 41 -2.22 -6.83 -4.23
CA GLU A 41 -2.67 -7.33 -5.54
C GLU A 41 -3.43 -6.26 -6.34
N ARG A 42 -4.35 -5.53 -5.69
CA ARG A 42 -5.04 -4.39 -6.32
C ARG A 42 -4.04 -3.38 -6.86
N LEU A 43 -3.13 -2.89 -6.02
CA LEU A 43 -2.14 -1.90 -6.42
C LEU A 43 -1.23 -2.40 -7.55
N ALA A 44 -0.84 -3.69 -7.53
CA ALA A 44 -0.08 -4.31 -8.61
C ALA A 44 -0.86 -4.33 -9.94
N ASN A 45 -2.15 -4.66 -9.90
CA ASN A 45 -3.01 -4.67 -11.08
C ASN A 45 -3.18 -3.26 -11.68
N PHE A 46 -3.41 -2.25 -10.85
CA PHE A 46 -3.49 -0.86 -11.32
C PHE A 46 -2.13 -0.33 -11.79
N GLY A 47 -1.03 -0.68 -11.12
CA GLY A 47 0.32 -0.29 -11.50
C GLY A 47 0.73 -0.81 -12.87
N ARG A 48 0.31 -2.03 -13.24
CA ARG A 48 0.57 -2.60 -14.57
C ARG A 48 -0.22 -1.92 -15.69
N SER A 49 -1.47 -1.56 -15.43
CA SER A 49 -2.39 -1.08 -16.48
C SER A 49 -2.43 0.44 -16.62
N PHE A 50 -2.29 1.19 -15.53
CA PHE A 50 -2.52 2.64 -15.49
C PHE A 50 -1.37 3.43 -14.87
N GLY A 51 -0.40 2.75 -14.25
CA GLY A 51 0.59 3.38 -13.39
C GLY A 51 -0.01 3.82 -12.05
N ILE A 52 0.83 3.89 -11.03
CA ILE A 52 0.48 4.42 -9.70
C ILE A 52 1.38 5.62 -9.42
N GLU A 53 0.83 6.61 -8.73
CA GLU A 53 1.62 7.73 -8.24
C GLU A 53 2.59 7.26 -7.15
N GLU A 54 3.88 7.34 -7.45
CA GLU A 54 4.98 6.99 -6.55
C GLU A 54 5.82 8.23 -6.22
N PRO A 55 6.48 8.29 -5.05
CA PRO A 55 6.53 7.27 -4.00
C PRO A 55 5.31 7.28 -3.06
N LEU A 56 5.02 6.12 -2.47
CA LEU A 56 3.95 5.91 -1.50
C LEU A 56 4.43 6.26 -0.08
N GLN A 57 3.64 7.05 0.64
CA GLN A 57 3.90 7.33 2.07
C GLN A 57 3.24 6.26 2.92
N VAL A 58 4.02 5.62 3.78
CA VAL A 58 3.53 4.59 4.70
C VAL A 58 4.02 4.80 6.12
N SER A 59 3.23 4.37 7.09
CA SER A 59 3.67 4.12 8.45
C SER A 59 3.93 2.62 8.63
N ILE A 60 5.02 2.33 9.34
CA ILE A 60 5.29 0.98 9.85
C ILE A 60 4.82 1.00 11.29
N GLU A 61 3.62 0.46 11.52
CA GLU A 61 3.26 0.07 12.87
C GLU A 61 3.91 -1.29 13.10
N ALA A 62 4.77 -1.37 14.12
CA ALA A 62 5.45 -2.61 14.46
C ALA A 62 4.45 -3.56 15.15
N ALA A 63 3.40 -3.97 14.44
CA ALA A 63 2.50 -5.01 14.91
C ALA A 63 3.13 -6.36 14.55
N PRO A 64 3.45 -7.22 15.54
CA PRO A 64 3.88 -8.58 15.27
C PRO A 64 2.76 -9.26 14.50
N ILE A 65 3.08 -9.87 13.36
CA ILE A 65 2.18 -10.83 12.72
C ILE A 65 2.13 -12.03 13.66
N GLU A 66 1.27 -12.01 14.67
CA GLU A 66 0.89 -13.23 15.38
C GLU A 66 0.25 -14.13 14.33
N GLN A 67 1.02 -15.13 13.93
CA GLN A 67 0.57 -16.31 13.20
C GLN A 67 -0.51 -16.99 14.04
N ARG A 68 -1.75 -16.54 13.95
CA ARG A 68 -2.90 -17.33 14.35
C ARG A 68 -3.24 -18.27 13.19
N ALA A 69 -2.42 -19.30 13.06
CA ALA A 69 -2.89 -20.57 12.57
C ALA A 69 -3.80 -21.14 13.66
N ALA A 70 -5.08 -21.28 13.35
CA ALA A 70 -6.02 -22.14 14.06
C ALA A 70 -6.33 -23.33 13.15
#